data_AF-A0A955PFF8-F1
#
_entry.id   AF-A0A955PFF8-F1
#
_cell.length_a   1.000
_cell.length_b   1.000
_cell.length_c   1.000
_cell.angle_alpha   90.00
_cell.angle_beta   90.00
_cell.angle_gamma   90.00
#
_symmetry.space_group_name_H-M   'P 1'
#
loop_
_entity.id
_entity.type
_entity.pdbx_description
1 polymer ?
#
loop_
_entity_poly.entity_id
_entity_poly.type
_entity_poly.pdbx_seq_one_letter_code
_entity_poly.pdbx_strand_id
1 'polypeptide(L)'
;MKYFFTLLISVILLSSAIFAQEPNPKADGYKGIWFELGQKGEYGDKYSGGLGTYTAKHRPIAIYSPEANKTFFTYGGERNHDRHLLIMASYFDHETGKVPRPTIVHDKQGVKDPHDNASICLAGDGHVWVFISGRGRHRPGFKYRSREP
;
A
#
# COMPACT_ATOMS: atom_id res chain seq x y z
N MET A 1 -38.83 -34.19 17.82
CA MET A 1 -38.13 -34.14 16.50
C MET A 1 -38.14 -32.78 15.82
N LYS A 2 -39.25 -32.01 15.78
CA LYS A 2 -39.28 -30.68 15.12
C LYS A 2 -38.38 -29.62 15.78
N TYR A 3 -38.27 -29.61 17.11
CA TYR A 3 -37.44 -28.62 17.84
C TYR A 3 -35.93 -28.90 17.81
N PHE A 4 -35.53 -30.14 17.57
CA PHE A 4 -34.11 -30.53 17.48
C PHE A 4 -33.48 -30.04 16.16
N PHE A 5 -34.29 -29.95 15.11
CA PHE A 5 -33.88 -29.46 13.80
C PHE A 5 -33.74 -27.93 13.77
N THR A 6 -34.55 -27.22 14.56
CA THR A 6 -34.50 -25.75 14.66
C THR A 6 -33.25 -25.26 15.42
N LEU A 7 -32.79 -26.01 16.43
CA LEU A 7 -31.58 -25.67 17.19
C LEU A 7 -30.29 -25.85 16.37
N LEU A 8 -30.27 -26.82 15.43
CA LEU A 8 -29.11 -27.09 14.58
C LEU A 8 -28.87 -25.98 13.54
N ILE A 9 -29.94 -25.34 13.05
CA ILE A 9 -29.86 -24.23 12.07
C ILE A 9 -29.38 -22.94 12.75
N SER A 10 -29.73 -22.70 14.02
CA SER A 10 -29.24 -21.54 14.78
C SER A 10 -27.74 -21.60 15.10
N VAL A 11 -27.15 -22.79 15.23
CA VAL A 11 -25.71 -22.95 15.53
C VAL A 11 -24.84 -22.73 14.28
N ILE A 12 -25.36 -23.05 13.09
CA ILE A 12 -24.63 -22.88 11.82
C ILE A 12 -24.57 -21.40 11.38
N LEU A 13 -25.53 -20.57 11.81
CA LEU A 13 -25.54 -19.13 11.51
C LEU A 13 -24.61 -18.28 12.40
N LEU A 14 -24.00 -18.86 13.45
CA LEU A 14 -23.03 -18.18 14.30
C LEU A 14 -21.56 -18.38 13.89
N SER A 15 -21.28 -19.19 12.87
CA SER A 15 -19.92 -19.41 12.35
C SER A 15 -19.65 -18.65 11.07
N SER A 16 -20.09 -17.38 10.97
CA SER A 16 -19.40 -16.45 10.08
C SER A 16 -18.02 -16.21 10.70
N ALA A 17 -17.06 -17.08 10.37
CA ALA A 17 -15.67 -16.85 10.66
C ALA A 17 -15.33 -15.45 10.14
N ILE A 18 -15.06 -14.53 11.06
CA ILE A 18 -14.43 -13.26 10.74
C ILE A 18 -13.03 -13.67 10.28
N PHE A 19 -12.87 -13.90 8.98
CA PHE A 19 -11.55 -14.01 8.38
C PHE A 19 -10.89 -12.64 8.55
N ALA A 20 -10.09 -12.51 9.60
CA ALA A 20 -9.15 -11.41 9.70
C ALA A 20 -8.25 -11.48 8.46
N GLN A 21 -8.10 -10.37 7.74
CA GLN A 21 -7.16 -10.31 6.64
C GLN A 21 -5.77 -10.62 7.19
N GLU A 22 -5.10 -11.60 6.58
CA GLU A 22 -3.71 -11.94 6.92
C GLU A 22 -2.84 -10.69 6.88
N PRO A 23 -1.89 -10.52 7.82
CA PRO A 23 -0.99 -9.39 7.82
C PRO A 23 -0.28 -9.29 6.47
N ASN A 24 -0.25 -8.08 5.92
CA ASN A 24 0.51 -7.81 4.72
C ASN A 24 1.99 -8.17 4.92
N PRO A 25 2.64 -8.82 3.94
CA PRO A 25 4.02 -9.24 4.07
C PRO A 25 4.97 -8.05 4.18
N LYS A 26 6.08 -8.26 4.89
CA LYS A 26 7.20 -7.32 4.96
C LYS A 26 8.20 -7.64 3.85
N ALA A 27 8.76 -6.60 3.23
CA ALA A 27 9.90 -6.77 2.34
C ALA A 27 11.22 -6.82 3.12
N ASP A 28 12.25 -7.43 2.55
CA ASP A 28 13.55 -7.61 3.21
C ASP A 28 14.34 -6.29 3.38
N GLY A 29 13.92 -5.23 2.69
CA GLY A 29 14.53 -3.91 2.77
C GLY A 29 13.85 -2.88 1.88
N TYR A 30 14.51 -1.73 1.72
CA TYR A 30 14.03 -0.62 0.90
C TYR A 30 14.56 -0.76 -0.53
N LYS A 31 13.65 -0.99 -1.47
CA LYS A 31 13.96 -1.05 -2.90
C LYS A 31 12.91 -0.22 -3.64
N GLY A 32 13.28 1.00 -4.01
CA GLY A 32 12.44 1.86 -4.84
C GLY A 32 12.39 1.35 -6.27
N ILE A 33 11.23 1.47 -6.91
CA ILE A 33 11.08 0.98 -8.28
C ILE A 33 11.87 1.82 -9.29
N TRP A 34 12.51 1.13 -10.22
CA TRP A 34 13.11 1.73 -11.41
C TRP A 34 12.23 1.51 -12.64
N PHE A 35 12.08 2.55 -13.44
CA PHE A 35 11.21 2.54 -14.61
C PHE A 35 11.88 3.17 -15.82
N GLU A 36 11.37 2.77 -16.99
CA GLU A 36 11.46 3.47 -18.28
C GLU A 36 10.08 3.29 -18.92
N LEU A 37 9.42 4.37 -19.36
CA LEU A 37 8.04 4.34 -19.87
C LEU A 37 7.92 3.93 -21.34
N GLY A 38 9.02 3.80 -22.07
CA GLY A 38 9.07 3.51 -23.50
C GLY A 38 8.76 4.71 -24.41
N GLN A 39 8.67 5.93 -23.85
CA GLN A 39 8.43 7.17 -24.59
C GLN A 39 9.77 7.80 -24.97
N LYS A 40 10.42 7.25 -26.00
CA LYS A 40 11.78 7.62 -26.41
C LYS A 40 11.82 8.84 -27.32
N GLY A 41 12.73 9.76 -27.04
CA GLY A 41 13.18 10.83 -27.94
C GLY A 41 14.69 10.74 -28.21
N GLU A 42 15.26 11.78 -28.82
CA GLU A 42 16.70 11.86 -29.17
C GLU A 42 17.63 11.58 -27.97
N TYR A 43 17.23 12.07 -26.78
CA TYR A 43 18.03 11.97 -25.55
C TYR A 43 17.58 10.85 -24.60
N GLY A 44 16.81 9.88 -25.09
CA GLY A 44 16.31 8.76 -24.29
C GLY A 44 14.84 8.90 -23.88
N ASP A 45 14.43 8.19 -22.84
CA ASP A 45 13.04 8.13 -22.41
C ASP A 45 12.60 9.37 -21.64
N LYS A 46 11.40 9.87 -21.94
CA LYS A 46 10.77 10.99 -21.24
C LYS A 46 10.71 10.78 -19.72
N TYR A 47 10.45 9.55 -19.27
CA TYR A 47 10.44 9.20 -17.86
C TYR A 47 11.23 7.93 -17.63
N SER A 48 12.40 8.10 -17.02
CA SER A 48 13.26 6.99 -16.62
C SER A 48 13.94 7.26 -15.28
N GLY A 49 14.41 6.20 -14.62
CA GLY A 49 15.16 6.27 -13.36
C GLY A 49 14.39 5.75 -12.15
N GLY A 50 14.83 6.17 -10.96
CA GLY A 50 14.18 5.84 -9.69
C GLY A 50 12.85 6.59 -9.52
N LEU A 51 11.73 5.91 -9.72
CA LEU A 51 10.38 6.50 -9.71
C LEU A 51 9.55 6.06 -8.50
N GLY A 52 10.20 5.68 -7.40
CA GLY A 52 9.51 5.28 -6.17
C GLY A 52 8.65 6.38 -5.53
N THR A 53 9.03 7.66 -5.66
CA THR A 53 8.24 8.80 -5.13
C THR A 53 7.54 9.58 -6.23
N TYR A 54 7.51 9.04 -7.46
CA TYR A 54 6.85 9.65 -8.59
C TYR A 54 5.32 9.53 -8.47
N THR A 55 4.51 10.45 -9.00
CA THR A 55 4.85 11.78 -9.49
C THR A 55 4.83 12.80 -8.35
N ALA A 56 5.22 14.05 -8.64
CA ALA A 56 4.98 15.20 -7.77
C ALA A 56 3.51 15.45 -7.40
N LYS A 57 2.54 14.77 -8.04
CA LYS A 57 1.11 14.86 -7.73
C LYS A 57 0.66 13.87 -6.65
N HIS A 58 1.45 12.85 -6.33
CA HIS A 58 1.19 12.01 -5.15
C HIS A 58 1.61 12.81 -3.93
N ARG A 59 0.67 13.55 -3.33
CA ARG A 59 0.95 14.39 -2.16
C ARG A 59 -0.18 14.26 -1.12
N PRO A 60 0.16 14.09 0.16
CA PRO A 60 1.50 13.83 0.68
C PRO A 60 1.95 12.38 0.42
N ILE A 61 3.26 12.13 0.45
CA ILE A 61 3.85 10.76 0.50
C ILE A 61 4.39 10.41 1.89
N ALA A 62 4.49 11.39 2.79
CA ALA A 62 4.88 11.21 4.17
C ALA A 62 4.06 12.15 5.07
N ILE A 63 3.70 11.67 6.26
CA ILE A 63 2.91 12.42 7.22
C ILE A 63 3.35 12.09 8.66
N TYR A 64 3.50 13.11 9.48
CA TYR A 64 3.86 12.97 10.89
C TYR A 64 2.61 12.80 11.75
N SER A 65 2.63 11.81 12.64
CA SER A 65 1.68 11.65 13.74
C SER A 65 2.37 12.03 15.05
N PRO A 66 1.98 13.14 15.70
CA PRO A 66 2.48 13.52 17.02
C PRO A 66 2.17 12.46 18.08
N GLU A 67 0.96 11.89 18.05
CA GLU A 67 0.50 10.90 19.02
C GLU A 67 1.35 9.61 18.97
N ALA A 68 1.69 9.15 17.76
CA ALA A 68 2.52 7.97 17.58
C ALA A 68 4.03 8.28 17.65
N ASN A 69 4.42 9.55 17.69
CA ASN A 69 5.79 10.05 17.50
C ASN A 69 6.50 9.43 16.28
N LYS A 70 5.79 9.38 15.14
CA LYS A 70 6.23 8.67 13.92
C LYS A 70 5.91 9.47 12.66
N THR A 71 6.82 9.45 11.69
CA THR A 71 6.52 9.89 10.31
C THR A 71 6.23 8.68 9.45
N PHE A 72 4.96 8.45 9.11
CA PHE A 72 4.56 7.41 8.17
C PHE A 72 4.82 7.86 6.74
N PHE A 73 5.18 6.94 5.85
CA PHE A 73 5.41 7.26 4.45
C PHE A 73 5.08 6.09 3.51
N THR A 74 4.82 6.42 2.25
CA THR A 74 4.58 5.47 1.16
C THR A 74 5.51 5.73 -0.02
N TYR A 75 5.81 4.67 -0.78
CA TYR A 75 6.58 4.74 -2.02
C TYR A 75 6.27 3.54 -2.93
N GLY A 76 6.56 3.68 -4.21
CA GLY A 76 6.60 2.61 -5.19
C GLY A 76 7.86 1.77 -5.04
N GLY A 77 7.69 0.51 -4.68
CA GLY A 77 8.76 -0.47 -4.60
C GLY A 77 8.76 -1.43 -5.80
N GLU A 78 9.81 -2.22 -5.89
CA GLU A 78 9.95 -3.28 -6.91
C GLU A 78 9.99 -4.67 -6.29
N ARG A 79 9.66 -5.68 -7.11
CA ARG A 79 9.96 -7.08 -6.84
C ARG A 79 11.08 -7.55 -7.76
N ASN A 80 12.12 -8.16 -7.19
CA ASN A 80 13.17 -8.88 -7.92
C ASN A 80 13.87 -8.08 -9.05
N HIS A 81 14.06 -6.76 -8.86
CA HIS A 81 14.68 -5.90 -9.88
C HIS A 81 13.95 -5.88 -11.23
N ASP A 82 12.65 -6.16 -11.24
CA ASP A 82 11.77 -5.98 -12.39
C ASP A 82 10.88 -4.73 -12.21
N ARG A 83 10.34 -4.24 -13.33
CA ARG A 83 9.31 -3.19 -13.43
C ARG A 83 7.96 -3.65 -12.90
N HIS A 84 7.94 -4.31 -11.74
CA HIS A 84 6.76 -4.85 -11.08
C HIS A 84 6.39 -3.97 -9.90
N LEU A 85 5.42 -3.07 -10.11
CA LEU A 85 5.07 -2.06 -9.11
C LEU A 85 4.42 -2.67 -7.86
N LEU A 86 5.10 -2.47 -6.73
CA LEU A 86 4.56 -2.67 -5.39
C LEU A 86 4.27 -1.32 -4.76
N ILE A 87 3.19 -1.21 -3.99
CA ILE A 87 2.96 -0.07 -3.11
C ILE A 87 3.44 -0.44 -1.72
N MET A 88 4.37 0.35 -1.22
CA MET A 88 5.05 0.11 0.04
C MET A 88 4.63 1.16 1.07
N ALA A 89 4.60 0.79 2.35
CA ALA A 89 4.45 1.72 3.45
C ALA A 89 5.35 1.36 4.64
N SER A 90 5.87 2.37 5.30
CA SER A 90 6.66 2.24 6.54
C SER A 90 6.60 3.53 7.34
N TYR A 91 7.43 3.64 8.39
CA TYR A 91 7.54 4.85 9.20
C TYR A 91 8.97 5.10 9.68
N PHE A 92 9.30 6.37 9.90
CA PHE A 92 10.43 6.77 10.72
C PHE A 92 9.95 6.92 12.15
N ASP A 93 10.58 6.20 13.07
CA ASP A 93 10.31 6.24 14.50
C ASP A 93 11.21 7.29 15.14
N HIS A 94 10.61 8.40 15.60
CA HIS A 94 11.39 9.54 16.13
C HIS A 94 11.97 9.27 17.51
N GLU A 95 11.42 8.32 18.26
CA GLU A 95 11.96 7.91 19.56
C GLU A 95 13.30 7.16 19.38
N THR A 96 13.31 6.20 18.44
CA THR A 96 14.46 5.31 18.25
C THR A 96 15.40 5.74 17.13
N GLY A 97 15.00 6.70 16.29
CA GLY A 97 15.73 7.10 15.09
C GLY A 97 15.79 6.03 14.00
N LYS A 98 14.89 5.03 14.03
CA LYS A 98 14.93 3.86 13.16
C LYS A 98 13.82 3.87 12.13
N VAL A 99 14.05 3.12 11.04
CA VAL A 99 13.05 2.83 10.02
C VAL A 99 12.93 1.30 9.92
N PRO A 100 11.78 0.69 10.26
CA PRO A 100 11.61 -0.76 10.23
C PRO A 100 11.47 -1.25 8.78
N ARG A 101 11.45 -2.57 8.56
CA ARG A 101 11.20 -3.13 7.23
C ARG A 101 9.83 -2.69 6.69
N PRO A 102 9.75 -2.30 5.40
CA PRO A 102 8.52 -1.77 4.82
C PRO A 102 7.51 -2.89 4.58
N THR A 103 6.24 -2.53 4.71
CA THR A 103 5.09 -3.39 4.43
C THR A 103 4.71 -3.28 2.96
N ILE A 104 4.46 -4.41 2.29
CA ILE A 104 3.86 -4.44 0.96
C ILE A 104 2.35 -4.20 1.14
N VAL A 105 1.89 -2.98 0.86
CA VAL A 105 0.47 -2.60 0.98
C VAL A 105 -0.35 -3.22 -0.14
N HIS A 106 0.19 -3.22 -1.36
CA HIS A 106 -0.50 -3.73 -2.53
C HIS A 106 0.49 -4.14 -3.63
N ASP A 107 0.15 -5.20 -4.35
CA ASP A 107 0.85 -5.65 -5.54
C ASP A 107 0.02 -5.27 -6.77
N LYS A 108 0.53 -4.39 -7.63
CA LYS A 108 -0.19 -3.90 -8.82
C LYS A 108 -0.15 -4.87 -10.01
N GLN A 109 0.26 -6.13 -9.81
CA GLN A 109 0.12 -7.25 -10.76
C GLN A 109 0.71 -6.93 -12.15
N GLY A 110 2.01 -6.66 -12.21
CA GLY A 110 2.72 -6.44 -13.47
C GLY A 110 2.48 -5.07 -14.12
N VAL A 111 1.78 -4.15 -13.45
CA VAL A 111 1.66 -2.76 -13.92
C VAL A 111 3.03 -2.10 -13.99
N LYS A 112 3.35 -1.62 -15.19
CA LYS A 112 4.61 -0.95 -15.52
C LYS A 112 4.46 0.57 -15.63
N ASP A 113 3.63 1.17 -14.77
CA ASP A 113 3.31 2.60 -14.80
C ASP A 113 3.36 3.20 -13.39
N PRO A 114 4.38 4.00 -13.05
CA PRO A 114 4.55 4.60 -11.72
C PRO A 114 3.52 5.70 -11.43
N HIS A 115 2.65 6.06 -12.39
CA HIS A 115 1.50 6.90 -12.08
C HIS A 115 0.48 6.21 -11.16
N ASP A 116 0.57 4.89 -11.00
CA ASP A 116 -0.25 4.13 -10.04
C ASP A 116 0.37 4.10 -8.63
N ASN A 117 1.41 4.91 -8.35
CA ASN A 117 1.92 5.12 -7.00
C ASN A 117 0.84 5.68 -6.04
N ALA A 118 1.17 5.73 -4.76
CA ALA A 118 0.23 6.09 -3.70
C ALA A 118 0.52 7.43 -3.05
N SER A 119 -0.54 8.05 -2.54
CA SER A 119 -0.47 9.10 -1.52
C SER A 119 -0.93 8.56 -0.16
N ILE A 120 -0.58 9.26 0.92
CA ILE A 120 -0.92 8.89 2.29
C ILE A 120 -1.74 9.98 2.97
N CYS A 121 -2.51 9.64 4.01
CA CYS A 121 -3.22 10.59 4.86
C CYS A 121 -3.25 10.07 6.30
N LEU A 122 -3.28 10.97 7.28
CA LEU A 122 -3.57 10.68 8.68
C LEU A 122 -4.97 11.19 8.95
N ALA A 123 -5.89 10.29 9.24
CA ALA A 123 -7.28 10.64 9.53
C ALA A 123 -7.41 11.16 10.98
N GLY A 124 -8.51 11.86 11.26
CA GLY A 124 -8.78 12.42 12.59
C GLY A 124 -9.04 11.37 13.67
N ASP A 125 -9.26 10.10 13.29
CA ASP A 125 -9.36 8.95 14.20
C ASP A 125 -7.99 8.28 14.43
N GLY A 126 -6.90 8.96 14.07
CA GLY A 126 -5.51 8.51 14.16
C GLY A 126 -5.09 7.54 13.06
N HIS A 127 -6.00 6.96 12.28
CA HIS A 127 -5.61 5.95 11.31
C HIS A 127 -4.84 6.52 10.12
N VAL A 128 -3.85 5.76 9.66
CA VAL A 128 -3.11 6.05 8.43
C VAL A 128 -3.82 5.41 7.24
N TRP A 129 -4.12 6.21 6.23
CA TRP A 129 -4.73 5.78 4.98
C TRP A 129 -3.75 5.87 3.83
N VAL A 130 -3.74 4.85 2.97
CA VAL A 130 -2.95 4.80 1.73
C VAL A 130 -3.92 4.77 0.55
N PHE A 131 -3.78 5.72 -0.37
CA PHE A 131 -4.61 5.87 -1.56
C PHE A 131 -3.77 5.59 -2.80
N ILE A 132 -4.06 4.50 -3.48
CA ILE A 132 -3.32 4.04 -4.65
C ILE A 132 -4.03 4.53 -5.90
N SER A 133 -3.31 5.26 -6.73
CA SER A 133 -3.82 5.78 -8.00
C SER A 133 -4.21 4.65 -8.95
N GLY A 134 -5.19 4.95 -9.80
CA GLY A 134 -5.64 4.08 -10.89
C GLY A 134 -5.76 4.83 -12.21
N ARG A 135 -6.12 4.10 -13.27
CA ARG A 135 -6.41 4.62 -14.61
C ARG A 135 -7.84 4.30 -15.00
N GLY A 136 -8.74 5.23 -14.65
CA GLY A 136 -10.16 5.13 -14.98
C GLY A 136 -10.75 3.78 -14.57
N ARG A 137 -11.53 3.17 -15.46
CA ARG A 137 -12.14 1.85 -15.25
C ARG A 137 -11.22 0.67 -15.58
N HIS A 138 -10.13 0.90 -16.31
CA HIS A 138 -9.23 -0.17 -16.77
C HIS A 138 -8.28 -0.64 -15.68
N ARG A 139 -7.82 0.27 -14.82
CA ARG A 139 -7.06 -0.06 -13.61
C ARG A 139 -7.66 0.70 -12.43
N PRO A 140 -8.50 0.08 -11.59
CA PRO A 140 -9.10 0.79 -10.46
C PRO A 140 -8.02 1.28 -9.49
N GLY A 141 -8.34 2.35 -8.78
CA GLY A 141 -7.59 2.78 -7.60
C GLY A 141 -7.97 1.95 -6.38
N PHE A 142 -7.12 1.96 -5.37
CA PHE A 142 -7.33 1.20 -4.13
C PHE A 142 -7.16 2.09 -2.91
N LYS A 143 -7.82 1.72 -1.81
CA LYS A 143 -7.70 2.41 -0.52
C LYS A 143 -7.41 1.38 0.56
N TYR A 144 -6.42 1.67 1.38
CA TYR A 144 -6.02 0.86 2.53
C TYR A 144 -5.99 1.74 3.78
N ARG A 145 -6.26 1.11 4.93
CA ARG A 145 -6.20 1.75 6.25
C ARG A 145 -5.28 0.93 7.15
N SER A 146 -4.57 1.58 8.05
CA SER A 146 -3.90 0.91 9.17
C SER A 146 -4.90 0.08 9.99
N ARG A 147 -4.37 -0.90 10.74
CA ARG A 147 -5.16 -1.72 11.66
C ARG A 147 -5.46 -1.01 12.97
N GLU A 148 -4.56 -0.12 13.36
CA GLU A 148 -4.61 0.67 14.59
C GLU A 148 -4.41 2.15 14.23
N PRO A 149 -4.95 3.08 15.03
CA PRO A 149 -4.57 4.49 15.03
C PRO A 149 -3.05 4.69 15.20
#